data_AF-A0A8T5HD19-F1
#
_entry.id   AF-A0A8T5HD19-F1
#
_cell.length_a   1.000
_cell.length_b   1.000
_cell.length_c   1.000
_cell.angle_alpha   90.00
_cell.angle_beta   90.00
_cell.angle_gamma   90.00
#
_symmetry.space_group_name_H-M   'P 1'
#
loop_
_entity.id
_entity.type
_entity.pdbx_description
1 polymer ?
#
loop_
_entity_poly.entity_id
_entity_poly.type
_entity_poly.pdbx_seq_one_letter_code
_entity_poly.pdbx_strand_id
1 'polypeptide(L)'
;MASYNDQAKQLSRERLRDFIRKNLLCYRKPKNVRVVCFPGAEKEGEEAIEVKEVYDALGIPRKNIVGLEGDPEKAERLRRADLGIKVVNSFDVDFFEATDQKFDVVSLDYTGQQTDDKLRALGLMVGKGMIERFGVLCTNYAAQRESEFMQTELLHKYTRVAFQGDHHDRLGKLDARLNGVREIDLDETRDAITYEIIRILRLGKRNLEGLKILKEMSTAPKALRRIKAELAEMRETDEYKRHRRILARAGVFTEKEYDAWHTDPPENSDLWHHNLRKSHAVLMKYGLETIAGCEILDATASSISHLLMGEELKPYFPEKIERYSYRSNKNTSMYMDMLFINQHEREFNQLSDLVSIGYNPYRLIWDPLHYGFVKCLEKIRKIEQKIVAADKNSELPERTNLGSSFVPPKGRPGMPLNEALYLLEEGFTPREIASTYSGFSRKELEKLRK
;
A
#
# COMPACT_ATOMS: atom_id res chain seq x y z
N MET A 1 -0.77 -20.80 34.80
CA MET A 1 -0.80 -20.46 33.36
C MET A 1 -0.57 -18.97 33.24
N ALA A 2 0.52 -18.53 32.62
CA ALA A 2 0.77 -17.11 32.43
C ALA A 2 -0.18 -16.62 31.33
N SER A 3 -1.23 -15.91 31.74
CA SER A 3 -2.01 -15.03 30.88
C SER A 3 -1.01 -14.14 30.14
N TYR A 4 -0.87 -14.34 28.83
CA TYR A 4 0.04 -13.58 27.98
C TYR A 4 -0.45 -12.13 27.93
N ASN A 5 0.00 -11.31 28.86
CA ASN A 5 -0.17 -9.87 28.79
C ASN A 5 0.83 -9.34 27.77
N ASP A 6 0.49 -9.48 26.48
CA ASP A 6 1.29 -9.00 25.35
C ASP A 6 1.16 -7.47 25.28
N GLN A 7 1.90 -6.78 26.14
CA GLN A 7 1.84 -5.32 26.29
C GLN A 7 2.06 -4.61 24.95
N ALA A 8 2.99 -5.09 24.13
CA ALA A 8 3.26 -4.49 22.83
C ALA A 8 2.07 -4.66 21.85
N LYS A 9 1.41 -5.82 21.82
CA LYS A 9 0.16 -6.00 21.05
C LYS A 9 -1.02 -5.23 21.64
N GLN A 10 -1.08 -5.06 22.96
CA GLN A 10 -2.09 -4.19 23.56
C GLN A 10 -1.90 -2.75 23.09
N LEU A 11 -0.67 -2.24 23.16
CA LEU A 11 -0.31 -0.92 22.63
C LEU A 11 -0.63 -0.81 21.15
N SER A 12 -0.36 -1.82 20.32
CA SER A 12 -0.69 -1.77 18.89
C SER A 12 -2.19 -1.66 18.65
N ARG A 13 -3.03 -2.39 19.41
CA ARG A 13 -4.49 -2.27 19.37
C ARG A 13 -4.99 -0.91 19.86
N GLU A 14 -4.36 -0.34 20.90
CA GLU A 14 -4.65 1.01 21.36
C GLU A 14 -4.35 2.05 20.27
N ARG A 15 -3.21 1.91 19.56
CA ARG A 15 -2.86 2.76 18.42
C ARG A 15 -3.87 2.65 17.28
N LEU A 16 -4.29 1.43 16.92
CA LEU A 16 -5.32 1.23 15.91
C LEU A 16 -6.65 1.89 16.29
N ARG A 17 -7.08 1.70 17.54
CA ARG A 17 -8.29 2.32 18.08
C ARG A 17 -8.24 3.84 18.00
N ASP A 18 -7.12 4.43 18.42
CA ASP A 18 -6.96 5.87 18.42
C ASP A 18 -6.86 6.44 17.01
N PHE A 19 -6.21 5.71 16.09
CA PHE A 19 -6.13 6.07 14.67
C PHE A 19 -7.52 6.11 14.01
N ILE A 20 -8.35 5.08 14.23
CA ILE A 20 -9.73 5.04 13.73
C ILE A 20 -10.56 6.19 14.35
N ARG A 21 -10.45 6.40 15.67
CA ARG A 21 -11.19 7.46 16.36
C ARG A 21 -10.87 8.85 15.80
N LYS A 22 -9.59 9.14 15.61
CA LYS A 22 -9.10 10.45 15.18
C LYS A 22 -9.41 10.72 13.71
N ASN A 23 -9.25 9.73 12.84
CA ASN A 23 -9.25 9.94 11.40
C ASN A 23 -10.56 9.53 10.71
N LEU A 24 -11.26 8.50 11.20
CA LEU A 24 -12.50 8.02 10.56
C LEU A 24 -13.77 8.54 11.25
N LEU A 25 -13.81 8.51 12.58
CA LEU A 25 -15.05 8.82 13.32
C LEU A 25 -15.43 10.30 13.32
N CYS A 26 -14.55 11.19 12.85
CA CYS A 26 -14.89 12.58 12.55
C CYS A 26 -15.77 12.71 11.27
N TYR A 27 -15.76 11.69 10.40
CA TYR A 27 -16.57 11.64 9.17
C TYR A 27 -17.74 10.65 9.24
N ARG A 28 -17.63 9.61 10.07
CA ARG A 28 -18.61 8.50 10.16
C ARG A 28 -19.06 8.28 11.60
N LYS A 29 -20.37 8.10 11.80
CA LYS A 29 -20.91 7.65 13.10
C LYS A 29 -20.57 6.17 13.31
N PRO A 30 -20.18 5.74 14.52
CA PRO A 30 -19.80 4.33 14.79
C PRO A 30 -20.81 3.28 14.30
N LYS A 31 -22.11 3.55 14.48
CA LYS A 31 -23.19 2.65 14.02
C LYS A 31 -23.24 2.39 12.51
N ASN A 32 -22.59 3.24 11.71
CA ASN A 32 -22.53 3.14 10.25
C ASN A 32 -21.18 2.62 9.76
N VAL A 33 -20.20 2.41 10.64
CA VAL A 33 -18.87 1.90 10.28
C VAL A 33 -18.97 0.41 10.03
N ARG A 34 -18.47 -0.04 8.89
CA ARG A 34 -18.32 -1.46 8.52
C ARG A 34 -16.87 -1.88 8.55
N VAL A 35 -16.61 -3.05 9.13
CA VAL A 35 -15.25 -3.56 9.37
C VAL A 35 -15.09 -4.92 8.71
N VAL A 36 -13.96 -5.13 8.06
CA VAL A 36 -13.44 -6.48 7.75
C VAL A 36 -12.09 -6.65 8.45
N CYS A 37 -11.91 -7.75 9.17
CA CYS A 37 -10.67 -8.02 9.90
C CYS A 37 -10.31 -9.51 9.98
N PHE A 38 -9.08 -9.81 10.41
CA PHE A 38 -8.67 -11.13 10.86
C PHE A 38 -8.79 -11.20 12.39
N PRO A 39 -9.89 -11.75 12.95
CA PRO A 39 -10.15 -11.69 14.38
C PRO A 39 -9.15 -12.48 15.22
N GLY A 40 -8.55 -13.54 14.64
CA GLY A 40 -7.66 -14.46 15.34
C GLY A 40 -8.39 -15.35 16.36
N ALA A 41 -7.96 -16.60 16.44
CA ALA A 41 -8.47 -17.58 17.41
C ALA A 41 -7.41 -18.63 17.75
N GLU A 42 -6.20 -18.18 18.09
CA GLU A 42 -5.06 -19.08 18.35
C GLU A 42 -5.29 -19.98 19.56
N LYS A 43 -6.02 -19.49 20.57
CA LYS A 43 -6.36 -20.24 21.78
C LYS A 43 -7.82 -20.04 22.17
N GLU A 44 -8.37 -21.06 22.78
CA GLU A 44 -9.69 -21.00 23.41
C GLU A 44 -9.71 -19.93 24.51
N GLY A 45 -10.70 -19.05 24.47
CA GLY A 45 -10.84 -17.90 25.37
C GLY A 45 -10.09 -16.63 24.94
N GLU A 46 -9.25 -16.70 23.90
CA GLU A 46 -8.53 -15.55 23.31
C GLU A 46 -9.14 -15.14 21.95
N GLU A 47 -10.40 -15.50 21.67
CA GLU A 47 -11.06 -15.21 20.40
C GLU A 47 -11.36 -13.72 20.22
N ALA A 48 -10.96 -13.18 19.06
CA ALA A 48 -11.33 -11.85 18.61
C ALA A 48 -11.04 -10.72 19.62
N ILE A 49 -9.88 -10.76 20.27
CA ILE A 49 -9.45 -9.71 21.22
C ILE A 49 -9.51 -8.33 20.57
N GLU A 50 -9.14 -8.20 19.30
CA GLU A 50 -9.23 -6.94 18.53
C GLU A 50 -10.68 -6.40 18.50
N VAL A 51 -11.68 -7.27 18.38
CA VAL A 51 -13.10 -6.86 18.39
C VAL A 51 -13.47 -6.19 19.71
N LYS A 52 -13.02 -6.76 20.84
CA LYS A 52 -13.33 -6.26 22.17
C LYS A 52 -12.55 -4.98 22.49
N GLU A 53 -11.25 -4.96 22.21
CA GLU A 53 -10.37 -3.87 22.65
C GLU A 53 -10.36 -2.66 21.72
N VAL A 54 -10.64 -2.88 20.42
CA VAL A 54 -10.65 -1.84 19.39
C VAL A 54 -12.08 -1.45 19.04
N TYR A 55 -12.86 -2.36 18.46
CA TYR A 55 -14.12 -2.00 17.80
C TYR A 55 -15.27 -1.74 18.79
N ASP A 56 -15.43 -2.58 19.82
CA ASP A 56 -16.42 -2.35 20.88
C ASP A 56 -16.13 -1.05 21.64
N ALA A 57 -14.85 -0.78 21.93
CA ALA A 57 -14.39 0.46 22.58
C ALA A 57 -14.63 1.73 21.75
N LEU A 58 -14.89 1.59 20.45
CA LEU A 58 -15.30 2.66 19.54
C LEU A 58 -16.82 2.74 19.36
N GLY A 59 -17.59 1.84 19.96
CA GLY A 59 -19.03 1.76 19.80
C GLY A 59 -19.46 1.26 18.41
N ILE A 60 -18.59 0.56 17.69
CA ILE A 60 -18.92 -0.05 16.40
C ILE A 60 -19.74 -1.33 16.68
N PRO A 61 -20.98 -1.44 16.16
CA PRO A 61 -21.81 -2.61 16.41
C PRO A 61 -21.16 -3.87 15.82
N ARG A 62 -21.06 -4.94 16.61
CA ARG A 62 -20.46 -6.21 16.17
C ARG A 62 -21.10 -6.82 14.92
N LYS A 63 -22.41 -6.59 14.71
CA LYS A 63 -23.13 -6.98 13.48
C LYS A 63 -22.59 -6.32 12.19
N ASN A 64 -21.82 -5.24 12.31
CA ASN A 64 -21.17 -4.56 11.19
C ASN A 64 -19.74 -5.08 10.92
N ILE A 65 -19.28 -6.09 11.67
CA ILE A 65 -17.93 -6.64 11.61
C ILE A 65 -17.98 -8.00 10.90
N VAL A 66 -17.15 -8.15 9.87
CA VAL A 66 -16.89 -9.40 9.17
C VAL A 66 -15.50 -9.90 9.54
N GLY A 67 -15.42 -11.03 10.24
CA GLY A 67 -14.17 -11.71 10.54
C GLY A 67 -13.86 -12.77 9.49
N LEU A 68 -12.67 -12.72 8.89
CA LEU A 68 -12.20 -13.74 7.94
C LEU A 68 -11.24 -14.69 8.65
N GLU A 69 -11.42 -15.99 8.42
CA GLU A 69 -10.53 -17.04 8.94
C GLU A 69 -10.45 -18.18 7.91
N GLY A 70 -9.26 -18.45 7.39
CA GLY A 70 -9.05 -19.48 6.36
C GLY A 70 -9.11 -20.90 6.92
N ASP A 71 -8.72 -21.09 8.18
CA ASP A 71 -8.73 -22.40 8.83
C ASP A 71 -10.16 -22.78 9.31
N PRO A 72 -10.75 -23.89 8.81
CA PRO A 72 -12.12 -24.27 9.14
C PRO A 72 -12.35 -24.52 10.64
N GLU A 73 -11.36 -25.07 11.34
CA GLU A 73 -11.48 -25.35 12.77
C GLU A 73 -11.46 -24.06 13.59
N LYS A 74 -10.54 -23.14 13.27
CA LYS A 74 -10.49 -21.80 13.89
C LYS A 74 -11.76 -21.00 13.62
N ALA A 75 -12.26 -21.03 12.39
CA ALA A 75 -13.49 -20.35 12.01
C ALA A 75 -14.69 -20.89 12.80
N GLU A 76 -14.75 -22.21 12.99
CA GLU A 76 -15.81 -22.83 13.79
C GLU A 76 -15.69 -22.49 15.27
N ARG A 77 -14.48 -22.42 15.83
CA ARG A 77 -14.25 -21.90 17.20
C ARG A 77 -14.77 -20.48 17.35
N LEU A 78 -14.46 -19.58 16.40
CA LEU A 78 -14.95 -18.21 16.39
C LEU A 78 -16.49 -18.12 16.37
N ARG A 79 -17.17 -19.02 15.63
CA ARG A 79 -18.63 -19.09 15.60
C ARG A 79 -19.20 -19.56 16.94
N ARG A 80 -18.63 -20.60 17.53
CA ARG A 80 -19.06 -21.14 18.83
C ARG A 80 -18.87 -20.16 19.98
N ALA A 81 -17.89 -19.26 19.87
CA ALA A 81 -17.67 -18.19 20.84
C ALA A 81 -18.79 -17.13 20.86
N ASP A 82 -19.76 -17.18 19.92
CA ASP A 82 -20.93 -16.29 19.81
C ASP A 82 -20.59 -14.81 20.03
N LEU A 83 -19.56 -14.35 19.31
CA LEU A 83 -19.04 -13.00 19.46
C LEU A 83 -20.03 -11.94 18.93
N GLY A 84 -21.08 -12.31 18.21
CA GLY A 84 -22.00 -11.37 17.56
C GLY A 84 -21.44 -10.71 16.29
N ILE A 85 -20.33 -11.21 15.75
CA ILE A 85 -19.76 -10.82 14.45
C ILE A 85 -20.14 -11.83 13.36
N LYS A 86 -20.05 -11.45 12.08
CA LYS A 86 -20.17 -12.40 10.97
C LYS A 86 -18.80 -13.07 10.73
N VAL A 87 -18.69 -14.36 10.98
CA VAL A 87 -17.46 -15.14 10.69
C VAL A 87 -17.59 -15.82 9.33
N VAL A 88 -16.67 -15.53 8.42
CA VAL A 88 -16.59 -16.15 7.09
C VAL A 88 -15.36 -17.06 7.05
N ASN A 89 -15.57 -18.35 6.79
CA ASN A 89 -14.46 -19.27 6.58
C ASN A 89 -14.00 -19.17 5.12
N SER A 90 -13.00 -18.34 4.88
CA SER A 90 -12.48 -18.03 3.54
C SER A 90 -11.11 -17.41 3.67
N PHE A 91 -10.24 -17.67 2.70
CA PHE A 91 -9.10 -16.79 2.48
C PHE A 91 -9.58 -15.42 1.99
N ASP A 92 -8.77 -14.41 2.22
CA ASP A 92 -9.05 -13.02 1.87
C ASP A 92 -9.20 -12.80 0.37
N VAL A 93 -8.32 -13.39 -0.46
CA VAL A 93 -8.42 -13.33 -1.93
C VAL A 93 -9.79 -13.83 -2.40
N ASP A 94 -10.18 -15.03 -1.98
CA ASP A 94 -11.46 -15.64 -2.37
C ASP A 94 -12.65 -14.80 -1.88
N PHE A 95 -12.56 -14.26 -0.67
CA PHE A 95 -13.61 -13.40 -0.12
C PHE A 95 -13.78 -12.12 -0.95
N PHE A 96 -12.70 -11.41 -1.24
CA PHE A 96 -12.74 -10.16 -2.02
C PHE A 96 -13.06 -10.39 -3.49
N GLU A 97 -12.76 -11.57 -4.03
CA GLU A 97 -13.21 -11.99 -5.36
C GLU A 97 -14.73 -12.23 -5.39
N ALA A 98 -15.30 -12.80 -4.33
CA ALA A 98 -16.73 -13.16 -4.28
C ALA A 98 -17.68 -12.05 -3.78
N THR A 99 -17.18 -11.04 -3.05
CA THR A 99 -18.01 -9.96 -2.49
C THR A 99 -17.89 -8.67 -3.28
N ASP A 100 -18.88 -7.79 -3.12
CA ASP A 100 -18.88 -6.37 -3.55
C ASP A 100 -19.16 -5.43 -2.36
N GLN A 101 -19.14 -5.97 -1.14
CA GLN A 101 -19.36 -5.20 0.07
C GLN A 101 -18.25 -4.17 0.27
N LYS A 102 -18.64 -2.93 0.60
CA LYS A 102 -17.70 -1.89 0.99
C LYS A 102 -17.45 -1.86 2.50
N PHE A 103 -16.27 -1.42 2.90
CA PHE A 103 -15.80 -1.36 4.28
C PHE A 103 -15.18 0.00 4.58
N ASP A 104 -15.47 0.55 5.77
CA ASP A 104 -14.82 1.77 6.25
C ASP A 104 -13.48 1.44 6.95
N VAL A 105 -13.34 0.23 7.50
CA VAL A 105 -12.10 -0.28 8.11
C VAL A 105 -11.77 -1.65 7.53
N VAL A 106 -10.54 -1.79 7.05
CA VAL A 106 -9.94 -3.04 6.59
C VAL A 106 -8.69 -3.30 7.45
N SER A 107 -8.72 -4.32 8.32
CA SER A 107 -7.62 -4.66 9.23
C SER A 107 -7.07 -6.06 8.93
N LEU A 108 -5.92 -6.12 8.26
CA LEU A 108 -5.32 -7.35 7.77
C LEU A 108 -4.07 -7.69 8.61
N ASP A 109 -4.28 -8.41 9.72
CA ASP A 109 -3.20 -8.94 10.57
C ASP A 109 -2.57 -10.18 9.94
N TYR A 110 -1.81 -9.98 8.87
CA TYR A 110 -1.21 -11.06 8.12
C TYR A 110 -0.15 -11.77 8.94
N THR A 111 -0.46 -13.00 9.33
CA THR A 111 0.53 -13.93 9.83
C THR A 111 1.23 -14.64 8.65
N GLY A 112 2.52 -14.96 8.77
CA GLY A 112 3.24 -15.70 7.73
C GLY A 112 3.98 -14.84 6.71
N GLN A 113 4.50 -15.53 5.68
CA GLN A 113 5.28 -14.92 4.60
C GLN A 113 4.44 -13.97 3.75
N GLN A 114 5.08 -12.96 3.17
CA GLN A 114 4.46 -12.18 2.11
C GLN A 114 4.35 -13.02 0.86
N THR A 115 3.14 -13.12 0.32
CA THR A 115 2.85 -13.81 -0.93
C THR A 115 2.14 -12.86 -1.88
N ASP A 116 2.20 -13.17 -3.17
CA ASP A 116 1.52 -12.37 -4.20
C ASP A 116 0.00 -12.36 -4.00
N ASP A 117 -0.56 -13.38 -3.36
CA ASP A 117 -1.97 -13.45 -2.99
C ASP A 117 -2.38 -12.32 -2.04
N LYS A 118 -1.54 -11.95 -1.06
CA LYS A 118 -1.85 -10.85 -0.13
C LYS A 118 -1.93 -9.49 -0.85
N LEU A 119 -1.04 -9.26 -1.81
CA LEU A 119 -1.09 -8.07 -2.67
C LEU A 119 -2.25 -8.14 -3.67
N ARG A 120 -2.59 -9.34 -4.16
CA ARG A 120 -3.75 -9.57 -5.02
C ARG A 120 -5.06 -9.26 -4.30
N ALA A 121 -5.22 -9.66 -3.03
CA ALA A 121 -6.37 -9.32 -2.20
C ALA A 121 -6.54 -7.79 -2.08
N LEU A 122 -5.45 -7.07 -1.83
CA LEU A 122 -5.44 -5.60 -1.83
C LEU A 122 -5.83 -5.01 -3.19
N GLY A 123 -5.28 -5.55 -4.28
CA GLY A 123 -5.63 -5.16 -5.64
C GLY A 123 -7.11 -5.37 -5.96
N LEU A 124 -7.69 -6.49 -5.53
CA LEU A 124 -9.12 -6.78 -5.66
C LEU A 124 -9.98 -5.75 -4.91
N MET A 125 -9.65 -5.50 -3.63
CA MET A 125 -10.38 -4.53 -2.82
C MET A 125 -10.37 -3.12 -3.43
N VAL A 126 -9.18 -2.65 -3.83
CA VAL A 126 -9.03 -1.32 -4.41
C VAL A 126 -9.69 -1.25 -5.79
N GLY A 127 -9.48 -2.27 -6.61
CA GLY A 127 -10.02 -2.36 -7.96
C GLY A 127 -11.54 -2.39 -8.03
N LYS A 128 -12.19 -3.09 -7.08
CA LYS A 128 -13.66 -3.10 -6.95
C LYS A 128 -14.22 -1.89 -6.21
N GLY A 129 -13.37 -1.02 -5.67
CA GLY A 129 -13.82 0.12 -4.87
C GLY A 129 -14.47 -0.29 -3.54
N MET A 130 -13.94 -1.34 -2.90
CA MET A 130 -14.47 -1.94 -1.66
C MET A 130 -14.07 -1.18 -0.41
N ILE A 131 -13.10 -0.28 -0.49
CA ILE A 131 -12.80 0.61 0.64
C ILE A 131 -13.69 1.84 0.47
N GLU A 132 -14.35 2.28 1.53
CA GLU A 132 -15.16 3.49 1.48
C GLU A 132 -14.30 4.71 1.15
N ARG A 133 -14.94 5.76 0.61
CA ARG A 133 -14.27 7.00 0.21
C ARG A 133 -13.34 7.52 1.31
N PHE A 134 -13.78 7.44 2.57
CA PHE A 134 -12.95 7.67 3.75
C PHE A 134 -12.77 6.32 4.43
N GLY A 135 -11.58 5.76 4.31
CA GLY A 135 -11.28 4.42 4.79
C GLY A 135 -10.05 4.37 5.68
N VAL A 136 -9.99 3.36 6.54
CA VAL A 136 -8.78 2.98 7.25
C VAL A 136 -8.33 1.62 6.73
N LEU A 137 -7.11 1.57 6.23
CA LEU A 137 -6.41 0.32 5.91
C LEU A 137 -5.33 0.10 6.98
N CYS A 138 -5.43 -0.99 7.71
CA CYS A 138 -4.40 -1.45 8.64
C CYS A 138 -3.83 -2.77 8.11
N THR A 139 -2.51 -2.85 8.02
CA THR A 139 -1.80 -4.10 7.71
C THR A 139 -0.77 -4.36 8.78
N ASN A 140 -0.67 -5.58 9.26
CA ASN A 140 0.38 -6.01 10.17
C ASN A 140 1.11 -7.21 9.58
N TYR A 141 2.44 -7.20 9.65
CA TYR A 141 3.29 -8.19 9.01
C TYR A 141 4.36 -8.69 9.96
N ALA A 142 4.55 -10.01 10.01
CA ALA A 142 5.65 -10.63 10.73
C ALA A 142 6.96 -10.56 9.93
N ALA A 143 8.01 -10.03 10.53
CA ALA A 143 9.37 -10.04 10.03
C ALA A 143 9.98 -11.44 9.95
N GLN A 144 11.07 -11.56 9.18
CA GLN A 144 11.97 -12.72 9.19
C GLN A 144 11.32 -14.06 8.79
N ARG A 145 10.18 -14.01 8.10
CA ARG A 145 9.59 -15.22 7.51
C ARG A 145 9.97 -15.34 6.04
N GLU A 146 10.32 -14.24 5.39
CA GLU A 146 10.72 -14.21 3.99
C GLU A 146 12.14 -14.77 3.80
N SER A 147 12.32 -15.67 2.83
CA SER A 147 13.65 -16.07 2.35
C SER A 147 14.39 -14.88 1.74
N GLU A 148 15.72 -14.97 1.68
CA GLU A 148 16.56 -13.93 1.06
C GLU A 148 16.09 -13.59 -0.36
N PHE A 149 15.74 -14.61 -1.15
CA PHE A 149 15.17 -14.47 -2.48
C PHE A 149 13.90 -13.60 -2.49
N MET A 150 12.93 -13.90 -1.62
CA MET A 150 11.69 -13.12 -1.54
C MET A 150 11.93 -11.68 -1.08
N GLN A 151 12.90 -11.46 -0.18
CA GLN A 151 13.28 -10.11 0.23
C GLN A 151 13.88 -9.34 -0.97
N THR A 152 14.69 -9.98 -1.82
CA THR A 152 15.19 -9.39 -3.07
C THR A 152 14.06 -9.05 -4.02
N GLU A 153 13.11 -9.97 -4.22
CA GLU A 153 11.95 -9.75 -5.10
C GLU A 153 11.10 -8.57 -4.64
N LEU A 154 10.85 -8.44 -3.33
CA LEU A 154 10.09 -7.33 -2.74
C LEU A 154 10.80 -5.99 -2.93
N LEU A 155 12.11 -5.93 -2.64
CA LEU A 155 12.91 -4.71 -2.89
C LEU A 155 12.91 -4.33 -4.37
N HIS A 156 12.96 -5.31 -5.27
CA HIS A 156 12.89 -5.03 -6.70
C HIS A 156 11.50 -4.57 -7.13
N LYS A 157 10.41 -5.21 -6.67
CA LYS A 157 9.04 -4.72 -6.90
C LYS A 157 8.94 -3.25 -6.48
N TYR A 158 9.55 -2.89 -5.36
CA TYR A 158 9.65 -1.52 -4.89
C TYR A 158 10.50 -0.57 -5.75
N THR A 159 11.62 -1.03 -6.33
CA THR A 159 12.37 -0.19 -7.29
C THR A 159 11.52 0.23 -8.49
N ARG A 160 10.52 -0.57 -8.88
CA ARG A 160 9.62 -0.24 -10.01
C ARG A 160 8.61 0.86 -9.70
N VAL A 161 8.31 1.10 -8.43
CA VAL A 161 7.23 1.99 -7.97
C VAL A 161 7.65 3.46 -7.97
N ALA A 162 8.93 3.78 -8.21
CA ALA A 162 9.45 5.14 -7.99
C ALA A 162 8.80 6.19 -8.93
N PHE A 163 7.75 6.84 -8.42
CA PHE A 163 7.26 8.11 -8.90
C PHE A 163 8.26 9.19 -8.43
N GLN A 164 9.24 9.50 -9.27
CA GLN A 164 10.18 10.63 -9.15
C GLN A 164 11.29 10.49 -8.08
N GLY A 165 12.51 10.89 -8.45
CA GLY A 165 13.61 11.26 -7.54
C GLY A 165 14.55 10.14 -7.07
N ASP A 166 14.06 8.97 -6.67
CA ASP A 166 14.85 8.04 -5.83
C ASP A 166 15.22 6.70 -6.51
N HIS A 167 14.96 6.57 -7.81
CA HIS A 167 15.16 5.30 -8.53
C HIS A 167 16.63 4.86 -8.57
N HIS A 168 17.56 5.80 -8.76
CA HIS A 168 18.99 5.50 -8.85
C HIS A 168 19.59 5.08 -7.51
N ASP A 169 19.19 5.69 -6.39
CA ASP A 169 19.66 5.31 -5.05
C ASP A 169 19.20 3.89 -4.70
N ARG A 170 17.91 3.59 -4.92
CA ARG A 170 17.35 2.25 -4.65
C ARG A 170 17.96 1.16 -5.52
N LEU A 171 18.22 1.44 -6.79
CA LEU A 171 18.96 0.52 -7.65
C LEU A 171 20.42 0.35 -7.21
N GLY A 172 21.06 1.43 -6.75
CA GLY A 172 22.38 1.36 -6.15
C GLY A 172 22.41 0.45 -4.92
N LYS A 173 21.39 0.56 -4.05
CA LYS A 173 21.22 -0.31 -2.87
C LYS A 173 21.01 -1.77 -3.27
N LEU A 174 20.17 -2.03 -4.29
CA LEU A 174 19.96 -3.39 -4.81
C LEU A 174 21.24 -3.96 -5.42
N ASP A 175 21.97 -3.18 -6.23
CA ASP A 175 23.25 -3.58 -6.83
C ASP A 175 24.31 -3.86 -5.76
N ALA A 176 24.46 -2.98 -4.76
CA ALA A 176 25.36 -3.19 -3.62
C ALA A 176 25.05 -4.51 -2.89
N ARG A 177 23.77 -4.81 -2.65
CA ARG A 177 23.33 -6.07 -2.04
C ARG A 177 23.71 -7.28 -2.90
N LEU A 178 23.44 -7.25 -4.20
CA LEU A 178 23.76 -8.36 -5.11
C LEU A 178 25.26 -8.67 -5.18
N ASN A 179 26.10 -7.67 -4.91
CA ASN A 179 27.55 -7.83 -4.83
C ASN A 179 28.04 -8.16 -3.41
N GLY A 180 27.13 -8.49 -2.47
CA GLY A 180 27.45 -8.87 -1.09
C GLY A 180 27.98 -7.72 -0.22
N VAL A 181 27.78 -6.47 -0.65
CA VAL A 181 28.34 -5.28 0.02
C VAL A 181 27.44 -4.81 1.18
N ARG A 182 26.18 -5.22 1.22
CA ARG A 182 25.18 -4.73 2.19
C ARG A 182 24.23 -5.83 2.63
N GLU A 183 24.04 -5.96 3.95
CA GLU A 183 22.99 -6.81 4.54
C GLU A 183 21.60 -6.21 4.33
N ILE A 184 20.57 -7.04 4.47
CA ILE A 184 19.18 -6.64 4.22
C ILE A 184 18.64 -5.97 5.46
N ASP A 185 18.32 -4.69 5.31
CA ASP A 185 17.50 -4.01 6.30
C ASP A 185 16.05 -4.48 6.15
N LEU A 186 15.52 -5.10 7.20
CA LEU A 186 14.13 -5.56 7.25
C LEU A 186 13.18 -4.36 7.15
N ASP A 187 13.57 -3.20 7.66
CA ASP A 187 12.76 -1.99 7.58
C ASP A 187 12.67 -1.49 6.14
N GLU A 188 13.76 -1.53 5.35
CA GLU A 188 13.73 -1.23 3.92
C GLU A 188 12.80 -2.17 3.15
N THR A 189 12.80 -3.46 3.49
CA THR A 189 11.89 -4.44 2.87
C THR A 189 10.43 -4.14 3.24
N ARG A 190 10.18 -3.62 4.43
CA ARG A 190 8.82 -3.24 4.88
C ARG A 190 8.36 -1.94 4.27
N ASP A 191 9.23 -0.94 4.16
CA ASP A 191 8.98 0.28 3.40
C ASP A 191 8.57 -0.07 1.97
N ALA A 192 9.32 -0.97 1.33
CA ALA A 192 9.04 -1.48 0.00
C ALA A 192 7.60 -2.02 -0.14
N ILE A 193 7.14 -2.80 0.84
CA ILE A 193 5.77 -3.30 0.88
C ILE A 193 4.77 -2.16 1.08
N THR A 194 5.00 -1.26 2.04
CA THR A 194 4.07 -0.14 2.29
C THR A 194 3.91 0.74 1.04
N TYR A 195 5.00 1.02 0.32
CA TYR A 195 4.93 1.78 -0.93
C TYR A 195 4.21 1.02 -2.05
N GLU A 196 4.34 -0.30 -2.12
CA GLU A 196 3.57 -1.11 -3.06
C GLU A 196 2.07 -1.07 -2.74
N ILE A 197 1.69 -1.08 -1.46
CA ILE A 197 0.31 -0.87 -1.02
C ILE A 197 -0.18 0.52 -1.47
N ILE A 198 0.61 1.57 -1.27
CA ILE A 198 0.28 2.93 -1.73
C ILE A 198 0.14 2.97 -3.25
N ARG A 199 0.99 2.27 -4.00
CA ARG A 199 0.85 2.15 -5.45
C ARG A 199 -0.49 1.51 -5.81
N ILE A 200 -0.82 0.36 -5.22
CA ILE A 200 -2.08 -0.34 -5.44
C ILE A 200 -3.26 0.61 -5.15
N LEU A 201 -3.24 1.34 -4.04
CA LEU A 201 -4.25 2.36 -3.69
C LEU A 201 -4.39 3.43 -4.78
N ARG A 202 -3.27 3.96 -5.29
CA ARG A 202 -3.24 4.97 -6.37
C ARG A 202 -3.70 4.44 -7.73
N LEU A 203 -3.67 3.13 -7.95
CA LEU A 203 -4.20 2.54 -9.18
C LEU A 203 -5.72 2.55 -9.20
N GLY A 204 -6.39 2.46 -8.04
CA GLY A 204 -7.85 2.40 -7.98
C GLY A 204 -8.39 1.21 -8.77
N LYS A 205 -9.45 1.44 -9.56
CA LYS A 205 -10.07 0.46 -10.45
C LYS A 205 -9.13 -0.17 -11.47
N ARG A 206 -8.02 0.51 -11.81
CA ARG A 206 -6.99 0.00 -12.71
C ARG A 206 -6.43 -1.35 -12.26
N ASN A 207 -6.46 -1.67 -10.97
CA ASN A 207 -5.99 -2.97 -10.47
C ASN A 207 -6.74 -4.16 -11.09
N LEU A 208 -8.01 -3.98 -11.49
CA LEU A 208 -8.83 -5.06 -12.08
C LEU A 208 -9.21 -4.79 -13.53
N GLU A 209 -9.48 -3.53 -13.86
CA GLU A 209 -9.95 -3.16 -15.19
C GLU A 209 -8.78 -3.05 -16.21
N GLY A 210 -7.53 -3.04 -15.72
CA GLY A 210 -6.31 -3.12 -16.54
C GLY A 210 -6.30 -2.16 -17.74
N LEU A 211 -5.62 -2.59 -18.80
CA LEU A 211 -5.62 -1.91 -20.10
C LEU A 211 -6.94 -2.04 -20.87
N LYS A 212 -7.96 -2.78 -20.39
CA LYS A 212 -9.16 -3.03 -21.17
C LYS A 212 -9.87 -1.73 -21.56
N ILE A 213 -10.09 -0.86 -20.58
CA ILE A 213 -10.64 0.48 -20.77
C ILE A 213 -9.75 1.31 -21.72
N LEU A 214 -8.44 1.27 -21.52
CA LEU A 214 -7.48 2.03 -22.33
C LEU A 214 -7.34 1.51 -23.77
N LYS A 215 -7.52 0.21 -24.01
CA LYS A 215 -7.52 -0.43 -25.34
C LYS A 215 -8.80 -0.18 -26.11
N GLU A 216 -9.92 -0.03 -25.40
CA GLU A 216 -11.21 0.37 -25.97
C GLU A 216 -11.22 1.86 -26.39
N MET A 217 -10.17 2.62 -26.06
CA MET A 217 -9.97 3.97 -26.59
C MET A 217 -9.68 3.93 -28.09
N SER A 218 -10.41 4.74 -28.87
CA SER A 218 -10.23 4.86 -30.32
C SER A 218 -8.79 5.23 -30.75
N THR A 219 -8.04 5.84 -29.84
CA THR A 219 -6.66 6.28 -30.06
C THR A 219 -5.59 5.29 -29.62
N ALA A 220 -5.97 4.22 -28.92
CA ALA A 220 -5.05 3.22 -28.40
C ALA A 220 -4.12 2.63 -29.48
N PRO A 221 -4.57 2.26 -30.69
CA PRO A 221 -3.68 1.65 -31.69
C PRO A 221 -2.54 2.56 -32.16
N LYS A 222 -2.76 3.89 -32.19
CA LYS A 222 -1.73 4.86 -32.58
C LYS A 222 -0.74 5.09 -31.43
N ALA A 223 -1.27 5.20 -30.20
CA ALA A 223 -0.45 5.26 -29.00
C ALA A 223 0.45 4.01 -28.92
N LEU A 224 -0.12 2.80 -28.97
CA LEU A 224 0.61 1.53 -28.89
C LEU A 224 1.78 1.45 -29.89
N ARG A 225 1.58 1.89 -31.15
CA ARG A 225 2.66 1.92 -32.15
C ARG A 225 3.83 2.83 -31.75
N ARG A 226 3.52 4.04 -31.26
CA ARG A 226 4.54 4.98 -30.78
C ARG A 226 5.31 4.41 -29.59
N ILE A 227 4.60 3.80 -28.64
CA ILE A 227 5.20 3.21 -27.44
C ILE A 227 6.17 2.09 -27.82
N LYS A 228 5.78 1.20 -28.74
CA LYS A 228 6.66 0.13 -29.23
C LYS A 228 7.94 0.68 -29.87
N ALA A 229 7.87 1.82 -30.56
CA ALA A 229 9.05 2.48 -31.12
C ALA A 229 9.96 3.09 -30.03
N GLU A 230 9.39 3.84 -29.09
CA GLU A 230 10.16 4.45 -27.97
C GLU A 230 10.84 3.36 -27.11
N LEU A 231 10.16 2.23 -26.87
CA LEU A 231 10.75 1.10 -26.15
C LEU A 231 11.89 0.45 -26.92
N ALA A 232 11.78 0.34 -28.25
CA ALA A 232 12.86 -0.19 -29.09
C ALA A 232 14.12 0.68 -29.00
N GLU A 233 13.97 2.01 -29.01
CA GLU A 233 15.09 2.95 -28.86
C GLU A 233 15.72 2.86 -27.47
N MET A 234 14.89 2.79 -26.41
CA MET A 234 15.37 2.69 -25.03
C MET A 234 16.24 1.45 -24.79
N ARG A 235 15.97 0.34 -25.49
CA ARG A 235 16.75 -0.91 -25.37
C ARG A 235 18.21 -0.76 -25.76
N GLU A 236 18.52 0.22 -26.60
CA GLU A 236 19.88 0.48 -27.04
C GLU A 236 20.70 1.30 -26.03
N THR A 237 20.05 1.89 -25.03
CA THR A 237 20.72 2.72 -24.01
C THR A 237 21.55 1.88 -23.03
N ASP A 238 22.66 2.45 -22.55
CA ASP A 238 23.50 1.82 -21.54
C ASP A 238 22.78 1.63 -20.20
N GLU A 239 21.86 2.53 -19.87
CA GLU A 239 21.02 2.44 -18.68
C GLU A 239 20.13 1.20 -18.73
N TYR A 240 19.44 0.97 -19.86
CA TYR A 240 18.63 -0.23 -20.06
C TYR A 240 19.48 -1.50 -19.95
N LYS A 241 20.64 -1.53 -20.64
CA LYS A 241 21.58 -2.65 -20.59
C LYS A 241 22.14 -2.88 -19.18
N ARG A 242 22.30 -1.83 -18.37
CA ARG A 242 22.70 -1.92 -16.96
C ARG A 242 21.57 -2.51 -16.11
N HIS A 243 20.34 -2.00 -16.17
CA HIS A 243 19.20 -2.55 -15.42
C HIS A 243 18.94 -4.01 -15.76
N ARG A 244 18.91 -4.33 -17.07
CA ARG A 244 18.75 -5.70 -17.58
C ARG A 244 19.75 -6.67 -16.92
N ARG A 245 21.03 -6.28 -16.84
CA ARG A 245 22.09 -7.09 -16.21
C ARG A 245 21.91 -7.22 -14.69
N ILE A 246 21.60 -6.12 -14.00
CA ILE A 246 21.39 -6.13 -12.54
C ILE A 246 20.26 -7.10 -12.17
N LEU A 247 19.11 -7.00 -12.86
CA LEU A 247 17.94 -7.83 -12.58
C LEU A 247 18.15 -9.29 -12.99
N ALA A 248 18.93 -9.54 -14.05
CA ALA A 248 19.31 -10.89 -14.43
C ALA A 248 20.20 -11.57 -13.39
N ARG A 249 21.18 -10.84 -12.85
CA ARG A 249 22.03 -11.34 -11.76
C ARG A 249 21.26 -11.59 -10.47
N ALA A 250 20.24 -10.78 -10.21
CA ALA A 250 19.37 -10.95 -9.06
C ALA A 250 18.47 -12.20 -9.11
N GLY A 251 18.46 -12.92 -10.24
CA GLY A 251 17.56 -14.06 -10.44
C GLY A 251 16.09 -13.67 -10.54
N VAL A 252 15.80 -12.37 -10.74
CA VAL A 252 14.44 -11.83 -10.81
C VAL A 252 13.82 -12.05 -12.18
N PHE A 253 14.62 -11.89 -13.25
CA PHE A 253 14.26 -12.20 -14.62
C PHE A 253 15.46 -12.79 -15.33
N THR A 254 15.25 -13.70 -16.26
CA THR A 254 16.24 -13.87 -17.33
C THR A 254 16.30 -12.61 -18.18
N GLU A 255 17.44 -12.35 -18.81
CA GLU A 255 17.55 -11.23 -19.74
C GLU A 255 16.48 -11.27 -20.85
N LYS A 256 16.09 -12.49 -21.28
CA LYS A 256 15.01 -12.73 -22.24
C LYS A 256 13.64 -12.30 -21.72
N GLU A 257 13.31 -12.63 -20.46
CA GLU A 257 12.04 -12.20 -19.87
C GLU A 257 12.00 -10.69 -19.67
N TYR A 258 13.12 -10.06 -19.30
CA TYR A 258 13.22 -8.60 -19.22
C TYR A 258 13.02 -7.94 -20.59
N ASP A 259 13.64 -8.48 -21.64
CA ASP A 259 13.47 -8.01 -23.02
C ASP A 259 12.04 -8.24 -23.53
N ALA A 260 11.43 -9.39 -23.23
CA ALA A 260 10.04 -9.67 -23.56
C ALA A 260 9.10 -8.66 -22.88
N TRP A 261 9.34 -8.36 -21.60
CA TRP A 261 8.58 -7.37 -20.85
C TRP A 261 8.69 -5.95 -21.43
N HIS A 262 9.77 -5.62 -22.14
CA HIS A 262 9.93 -4.32 -22.81
C HIS A 262 9.59 -4.35 -24.31
N THR A 263 9.31 -5.52 -24.89
CA THR A 263 8.94 -5.68 -26.31
C THR A 263 7.43 -5.83 -26.48
N ASP A 264 6.83 -6.66 -25.64
CA ASP A 264 5.38 -6.83 -25.55
C ASP A 264 5.02 -6.97 -24.07
N PRO A 265 5.06 -5.86 -23.31
CA PRO A 265 4.84 -5.92 -21.88
C PRO A 265 3.51 -6.60 -21.57
N PRO A 266 3.42 -7.36 -20.45
CA PRO A 266 2.15 -7.90 -19.97
C PRO A 266 1.10 -6.80 -19.92
N GLU A 267 -0.15 -7.16 -20.20
CA GLU A 267 -1.25 -6.18 -20.36
C GLU A 267 -1.47 -5.29 -19.13
N ASN A 268 -0.90 -5.63 -17.97
CA ASN A 268 -1.02 -4.84 -16.75
C ASN A 268 0.28 -4.10 -16.36
N SER A 269 1.27 -3.98 -17.26
CA SER A 269 2.53 -3.30 -16.94
C SER A 269 2.34 -1.79 -16.72
N ASP A 270 3.06 -1.23 -15.74
CA ASP A 270 3.11 0.21 -15.47
C ASP A 270 3.69 1.00 -16.65
N LEU A 271 4.59 0.36 -17.40
CA LEU A 271 5.21 0.92 -18.60
C LEU A 271 4.17 1.23 -19.69
N TRP A 272 3.24 0.31 -19.95
CA TRP A 272 2.15 0.54 -20.91
C TRP A 272 1.29 1.73 -20.51
N HIS A 273 0.94 1.81 -19.23
CA HIS A 273 0.03 2.84 -18.74
C HIS A 273 0.67 4.22 -18.72
N HIS A 274 1.93 4.33 -18.30
CA HIS A 274 2.68 5.59 -18.37
C HIS A 274 2.69 6.16 -19.79
N ASN A 275 2.96 5.29 -20.75
CA ASN A 275 3.08 5.72 -22.14
C ASN A 275 1.71 5.97 -22.82
N LEU A 276 0.67 5.22 -22.44
CA LEU A 276 -0.70 5.53 -22.86
C LEU A 276 -1.21 6.83 -22.23
N ARG A 277 -0.89 7.11 -20.96
CA ARG A 277 -1.17 8.39 -20.29
C ARG A 277 -0.55 9.56 -21.05
N LYS A 278 0.74 9.46 -21.40
CA LYS A 278 1.43 10.46 -22.24
C LYS A 278 0.71 10.66 -23.57
N SER A 279 0.33 9.58 -24.23
CA SER A 279 -0.40 9.65 -25.50
C SER A 279 -1.78 10.30 -25.35
N HIS A 280 -2.50 9.99 -24.28
CA HIS A 280 -3.79 10.61 -23.95
C HIS A 280 -3.64 12.11 -23.65
N ALA A 281 -2.62 12.50 -22.88
CA ALA A 281 -2.30 13.90 -22.62
C ALA A 281 -2.02 14.69 -23.92
N VAL A 282 -1.31 14.10 -24.87
CA VAL A 282 -1.07 14.71 -26.19
C VAL A 282 -2.38 14.89 -26.97
N LEU A 283 -3.27 13.91 -26.96
CA LEU A 283 -4.56 14.02 -27.64
C LEU A 283 -5.48 15.06 -26.98
N MET A 284 -5.49 15.08 -25.65
CA MET A 284 -6.17 16.08 -24.84
C MET A 284 -5.66 17.48 -25.17
N LYS A 285 -4.34 17.66 -25.30
CA LYS A 285 -3.73 18.92 -25.74
C LYS A 285 -4.31 19.38 -27.08
N TYR A 286 -4.29 18.54 -28.10
CA TYR A 286 -4.81 18.93 -29.42
C TYR A 286 -6.30 19.28 -29.40
N GLY A 287 -7.11 18.52 -28.66
CA GLY A 287 -8.53 18.83 -28.48
C GLY A 287 -8.75 20.17 -27.77
N LEU A 288 -7.99 20.41 -26.70
CA LEU A 288 -8.00 21.65 -25.93
C LEU A 288 -7.59 22.86 -26.77
N GLU A 289 -6.51 22.76 -27.53
CA GLU A 289 -6.02 23.83 -28.39
C GLU A 289 -7.03 24.21 -29.47
N THR A 290 -7.69 23.19 -30.04
CA THR A 290 -8.75 23.38 -31.05
C THR A 290 -9.93 24.15 -30.47
N ILE A 291 -10.34 23.85 -29.24
CA ILE A 291 -11.47 24.49 -28.56
C ILE A 291 -11.10 25.90 -28.09
N ALA A 292 -9.91 26.07 -27.52
CA ALA A 292 -9.45 27.33 -26.96
C ALA A 292 -9.04 28.34 -28.05
N GLY A 293 -8.70 27.87 -29.26
CA GLY A 293 -8.14 28.70 -30.32
C GLY A 293 -6.75 29.24 -29.98
N CYS A 294 -6.05 28.61 -29.03
CA CYS A 294 -4.70 28.99 -28.59
C CYS A 294 -3.89 27.76 -28.15
N GLU A 295 -2.58 27.92 -28.07
CA GLU A 295 -1.66 26.87 -27.62
C GLU A 295 -1.86 26.52 -26.14
N ILE A 296 -1.80 25.24 -25.81
CA ILE A 296 -1.93 24.72 -24.44
C ILE A 296 -0.63 24.05 -24.04
N LEU A 297 -0.06 24.50 -22.92
CA LEU A 297 1.18 23.92 -22.40
C LEU A 297 1.01 22.43 -22.10
N ASP A 298 2.01 21.61 -22.45
CA ASP A 298 2.00 20.15 -22.24
C ASP A 298 1.71 19.77 -20.78
N ALA A 299 2.28 20.54 -19.83
CA ALA A 299 2.04 20.36 -18.41
C ALA A 299 0.55 20.51 -18.04
N THR A 300 -0.16 21.46 -18.66
CA THR A 300 -1.59 21.68 -18.41
C THR A 300 -2.41 20.53 -18.98
N ALA A 301 -2.15 20.12 -20.22
CA ALA A 301 -2.86 18.99 -20.84
C ALA A 301 -2.63 17.67 -20.09
N SER A 302 -1.39 17.43 -19.63
CA SER A 302 -1.04 16.29 -18.79
C SER A 302 -1.83 16.28 -17.48
N SER A 303 -1.94 17.45 -16.82
CA SER A 303 -2.66 17.59 -15.56
C SER A 303 -4.16 17.32 -15.71
N ILE A 304 -4.78 17.85 -16.77
CA ILE A 304 -6.20 17.59 -17.08
C ILE A 304 -6.42 16.11 -17.37
N SER A 305 -5.57 15.49 -18.21
CA SER A 305 -5.63 14.06 -18.50
C SER A 305 -5.54 13.22 -17.23
N HIS A 306 -4.60 13.55 -16.33
CA HIS A 306 -4.43 12.86 -15.06
C HIS A 306 -5.67 12.97 -14.17
N LEU A 307 -6.26 14.17 -14.09
CA LEU A 307 -7.45 14.41 -13.28
C LEU A 307 -8.68 13.67 -13.81
N LEU A 308 -8.89 13.64 -15.14
CA LEU A 308 -9.99 12.88 -15.76
C LEU A 308 -9.81 11.37 -15.55
N MET A 309 -8.59 10.86 -15.69
CA MET A 309 -8.31 9.45 -15.38
C MET A 309 -8.52 9.16 -13.89
N GLY A 310 -8.18 10.08 -12.99
CA GLY A 310 -8.47 9.93 -11.56
C GLY A 310 -9.98 9.83 -11.29
N GLU A 311 -10.80 10.60 -12.00
CA GLU A 311 -12.26 10.52 -11.88
C GLU A 311 -12.80 9.13 -12.27
N GLU A 312 -12.28 8.55 -13.35
CA GLU A 312 -12.70 7.23 -13.84
C GLU A 312 -12.18 6.09 -12.95
N LEU A 313 -10.88 6.15 -12.61
CA LEU A 313 -10.19 5.08 -11.89
C LEU A 313 -10.46 5.10 -10.38
N LYS A 314 -10.99 6.19 -9.82
CA LYS A 314 -11.29 6.33 -8.38
C LYS A 314 -10.11 5.91 -7.46
N PRO A 315 -8.91 6.50 -7.66
CA PRO A 315 -7.74 6.17 -6.86
C PRO A 315 -7.91 6.60 -5.40
N TYR A 316 -7.18 5.96 -4.50
CA TYR A 316 -7.13 6.31 -3.08
C TYR A 316 -5.80 6.98 -2.75
N PHE A 317 -5.87 8.06 -1.99
CA PHE A 317 -4.72 8.83 -1.54
C PHE A 317 -4.56 8.69 -0.02
N PRO A 318 -3.37 8.29 0.47
CA PRO A 318 -3.06 8.36 1.90
C PRO A 318 -3.06 9.83 2.37
N GLU A 319 -3.90 10.13 3.34
CA GLU A 319 -4.00 11.46 3.98
C GLU A 319 -3.25 11.50 5.31
N LYS A 320 -3.19 10.34 5.98
CA LYS A 320 -2.40 10.10 7.19
C LYS A 320 -1.84 8.69 7.16
N ILE A 321 -0.57 8.58 7.54
CA ILE A 321 0.14 7.31 7.70
C ILE A 321 0.70 7.30 9.12
N GLU A 322 0.46 6.21 9.85
CA GLU A 322 1.15 5.92 11.10
C GLU A 322 1.76 4.52 11.01
N ARG A 323 2.99 4.39 11.50
CA ARG A 323 3.78 3.16 11.35
C ARG A 323 4.41 2.78 12.67
N TYR A 324 4.30 1.50 13.00
CA TYR A 324 4.75 0.96 14.26
C TYR A 324 5.54 -0.33 14.04
N SER A 325 6.49 -0.59 14.94
CA SER A 325 7.19 -1.87 15.04
C SER A 325 7.09 -2.39 16.47
N TYR A 326 7.12 -3.70 16.65
CA TYR A 326 7.23 -4.32 17.98
C TYR A 326 7.75 -5.74 17.90
N ARG A 327 8.25 -6.28 19.01
CA ARG A 327 8.58 -7.71 19.12
C ARG A 327 7.42 -8.48 19.74
N SER A 328 6.93 -9.47 19.00
CA SER A 328 5.92 -10.40 19.51
C SER A 328 6.47 -11.26 20.63
N ASN A 329 5.56 -11.93 21.35
CA ASN A 329 5.90 -12.91 22.35
C ASN A 329 6.70 -14.15 21.84
N LYS A 330 6.79 -14.33 20.52
CA LYS A 330 7.60 -15.35 19.85
C LYS A 330 8.98 -14.82 19.42
N ASN A 331 9.39 -13.65 19.90
CA ASN A 331 10.59 -12.91 19.47
C ASN A 331 10.60 -12.57 17.97
N THR A 332 9.45 -12.57 17.31
CA THR A 332 9.34 -12.14 15.91
C THR A 332 9.04 -10.66 15.87
N SER A 333 9.82 -9.87 15.12
CA SER A 333 9.50 -8.47 14.85
C SER A 333 8.19 -8.38 14.04
N MET A 334 7.36 -7.42 14.36
CA MET A 334 6.06 -7.18 13.75
C MET A 334 6.01 -5.74 13.28
N TYR A 335 5.45 -5.51 12.10
CA TYR A 335 5.39 -4.23 11.45
C TYR A 335 3.94 -3.89 11.12
N MET A 336 3.41 -2.85 11.77
CA MET A 336 2.04 -2.39 11.60
C MET A 336 2.04 -1.05 10.87
N ASP A 337 1.34 -0.99 9.76
CA ASP A 337 1.12 0.22 8.97
C ASP A 337 -0.37 0.54 8.94
N MET A 338 -0.71 1.78 9.25
CA MET A 338 -2.09 2.29 9.22
C MET A 338 -2.18 3.49 8.30
N LEU A 339 -3.09 3.40 7.34
CA LEU A 339 -3.33 4.41 6.33
C LEU A 339 -4.78 4.88 6.44
N PHE A 340 -4.97 6.18 6.67
CA PHE A 340 -6.25 6.83 6.43
C PHE A 340 -6.26 7.32 5.00
N ILE A 341 -7.22 6.85 4.21
CA ILE A 341 -7.26 7.07 2.78
C ILE A 341 -8.51 7.84 2.35
N ASN A 342 -8.35 8.63 1.29
CA ASN A 342 -9.40 9.45 0.69
C ASN A 342 -9.40 9.29 -0.84
N GLN A 343 -10.57 9.05 -1.45
CA GLN A 343 -10.68 9.02 -2.92
C GLN A 343 -10.80 10.41 -3.57
N HIS A 344 -10.97 11.47 -2.77
CA HIS A 344 -11.20 12.84 -3.24
C HIS A 344 -12.33 12.95 -4.28
N GLU A 345 -13.35 12.10 -4.19
CA GLU A 345 -14.45 12.08 -5.17
C GLU A 345 -15.14 13.44 -5.31
N ARG A 346 -15.21 14.24 -4.24
CA ARG A 346 -15.79 15.60 -4.32
C ARG A 346 -14.96 16.50 -5.22
N GLU A 347 -13.64 16.39 -5.17
CA GLU A 347 -12.72 17.13 -6.04
C GLU A 347 -12.79 16.61 -7.47
N PHE A 348 -12.82 15.30 -7.69
CA PHE A 348 -12.94 14.73 -9.04
C PHE A 348 -14.31 15.00 -9.68
N ASN A 349 -15.41 14.88 -8.95
CA ASN A 349 -16.76 15.16 -9.48
C ASN A 349 -16.97 16.64 -9.84
N GLN A 350 -16.09 17.54 -9.40
CA GLN A 350 -16.11 18.92 -9.89
C GLN A 350 -15.58 19.06 -11.32
N LEU A 351 -14.93 18.03 -11.85
CA LEU A 351 -14.45 17.95 -13.23
C LEU A 351 -15.57 17.56 -14.19
N SER A 352 -16.55 16.74 -13.76
CA SER A 352 -17.69 16.38 -14.60
C SER A 352 -18.54 17.60 -15.01
N ASP A 353 -18.53 18.67 -14.20
CA ASP A 353 -19.14 19.96 -14.55
C ASP A 353 -18.42 20.66 -15.71
N LEU A 354 -17.14 20.35 -15.93
CA LEU A 354 -16.25 21.03 -16.88
C LEU A 354 -16.05 20.22 -18.16
N VAL A 355 -16.01 18.90 -18.03
CA VAL A 355 -15.68 17.96 -19.09
C VAL A 355 -16.64 16.79 -19.00
N SER A 356 -17.42 16.57 -20.05
CA SER A 356 -18.15 15.32 -20.21
C SER A 356 -17.50 14.48 -21.31
N ILE A 357 -17.23 13.21 -21.00
CA ILE A 357 -16.71 12.24 -21.97
C ILE A 357 -17.93 11.63 -22.67
N GLY A 358 -18.16 11.99 -23.93
CA GLY A 358 -19.26 11.42 -24.72
C GLY A 358 -19.02 9.95 -25.07
N TYR A 359 -20.09 9.13 -25.03
CA TYR A 359 -20.10 7.68 -25.29
C TYR A 359 -19.88 7.26 -26.76
N ASN A 360 -19.35 8.16 -27.62
CA ASN A 360 -19.04 7.84 -29.02
C ASN A 360 -17.63 8.34 -29.34
N PRO A 361 -16.70 7.42 -29.66
CA PRO A 361 -15.59 7.11 -28.76
C PRO A 361 -14.80 8.38 -28.40
N TYR A 362 -15.02 8.86 -27.17
CA TYR A 362 -14.22 9.90 -26.51
C TYR A 362 -14.19 11.27 -27.20
N ARG A 363 -15.32 11.72 -27.74
CA ARG A 363 -15.50 13.16 -27.96
C ARG A 363 -15.57 13.83 -26.58
N LEU A 364 -14.53 14.57 -26.19
CA LEU A 364 -14.64 15.51 -25.08
C LEU A 364 -15.68 16.55 -25.47
N ILE A 365 -16.83 16.51 -24.83
CA ILE A 365 -17.79 17.60 -24.89
C ILE A 365 -17.38 18.54 -23.76
N TRP A 366 -16.49 19.46 -24.13
CA TRP A 366 -16.26 20.66 -23.34
C TRP A 366 -17.46 21.56 -23.60
N ASP A 367 -18.12 22.05 -22.56
CA ASP A 367 -19.07 23.16 -22.69
C ASP A 367 -18.37 24.47 -22.27
N PRO A 368 -17.55 25.09 -23.16
CA PRO A 368 -16.85 26.31 -22.82
C PRO A 368 -17.82 27.49 -22.67
N LEU A 369 -19.06 27.35 -23.17
CA LEU A 369 -20.08 28.39 -23.15
C LEU A 369 -20.68 28.60 -21.75
N HIS A 370 -20.63 27.59 -20.88
CA HIS A 370 -21.22 27.70 -19.53
C HIS A 370 -20.34 28.40 -18.48
N TYR A 371 -19.00 28.30 -18.56
CA TYR A 371 -18.13 28.79 -17.48
C TYR A 371 -16.99 29.73 -17.89
N GLY A 372 -16.69 29.88 -19.18
CA GLY A 372 -15.52 30.64 -19.64
C GLY A 372 -14.20 29.90 -19.35
N PHE A 373 -13.37 29.72 -20.38
CA PHE A 373 -12.19 28.85 -20.36
C PHE A 373 -11.22 29.11 -19.19
N VAL A 374 -10.99 30.38 -18.85
CA VAL A 374 -10.07 30.78 -17.75
C VAL A 374 -10.56 30.26 -16.40
N LYS A 375 -11.87 30.37 -16.09
CA LYS A 375 -12.42 29.87 -14.82
C LYS A 375 -12.33 28.34 -14.72
N CYS A 376 -12.49 27.64 -15.84
CA CYS A 376 -12.28 26.20 -15.90
C CYS A 376 -10.84 25.83 -15.53
N LEU A 377 -9.84 26.51 -16.13
CA LEU A 377 -8.43 26.28 -15.82
C LEU A 377 -8.09 26.58 -14.36
N GLU A 378 -8.65 27.64 -13.78
CA GLU A 378 -8.48 27.94 -12.35
C GLU A 378 -9.06 26.84 -11.45
N LYS A 379 -10.25 26.31 -11.79
CA LYS A 379 -10.88 25.21 -11.04
C LYS A 379 -10.02 23.93 -11.13
N ILE A 380 -9.53 23.60 -12.32
CA ILE A 380 -8.63 22.46 -12.57
C ILE A 380 -7.35 22.60 -11.75
N ARG A 381 -6.68 23.75 -11.78
CA ARG A 381 -5.47 24.00 -10.98
C ARG A 381 -5.72 23.85 -9.47
N LYS A 382 -6.86 24.31 -8.97
CA LYS A 382 -7.23 24.13 -7.55
C LYS A 382 -7.43 22.67 -7.19
N ILE A 383 -8.05 21.88 -8.08
CA ILE A 383 -8.21 20.43 -7.89
C ILE A 383 -6.85 19.74 -7.93
N GLU A 384 -6.01 20.05 -8.93
CA GLU A 384 -4.66 19.53 -9.06
C GLU A 384 -3.81 19.80 -7.82
N GLN A 385 -3.80 21.05 -7.31
CA GLN A 385 -3.06 21.41 -6.10
C GLN A 385 -3.48 20.58 -4.88
N LYS A 386 -4.78 20.28 -4.74
CA LYS A 386 -5.27 19.41 -3.66
C LYS A 386 -4.81 17.96 -3.82
N ILE A 387 -4.89 17.42 -5.04
CA ILE A 387 -4.45 16.05 -5.33
C ILE A 387 -2.93 15.92 -5.15
N VAL A 388 -2.14 16.88 -5.63
CA VAL A 388 -0.70 16.93 -5.43
C VAL A 388 -0.35 17.06 -3.95
N ALA A 389 -1.11 17.86 -3.17
CA ALA A 389 -0.92 17.95 -1.73
C ALA A 389 -1.22 16.62 -1.02
N ALA A 390 -2.28 15.91 -1.43
CA ALA A 390 -2.57 14.57 -0.93
C ALA A 390 -1.47 13.56 -1.31
N ASP A 391 -0.89 13.69 -2.50
CA ASP A 391 0.21 12.82 -2.94
C ASP A 391 1.46 12.97 -2.08
N LYS A 392 1.78 14.22 -1.67
CA LYS A 392 2.89 14.52 -0.75
C LYS A 392 2.70 13.89 0.63
N ASN A 393 1.47 13.63 1.08
CA ASN A 393 1.20 12.94 2.34
C ASN A 393 1.52 11.43 2.29
N SER A 394 1.98 10.91 1.14
CA SER A 394 2.39 9.51 0.99
C SER A 394 3.85 9.23 1.40
N GLU A 395 4.60 10.25 1.83
CA GLU A 395 5.91 10.04 2.45
C GLU A 395 5.75 9.21 3.72
N LEU A 396 6.54 8.13 3.84
CA LEU A 396 6.45 7.24 4.99
C LEU A 396 7.14 7.87 6.20
N PRO A 397 6.45 8.06 7.33
CA PRO A 397 7.11 8.49 8.56
C PRO A 397 8.00 7.37 9.11
N GLU A 398 8.92 7.74 10.00
CA GLU A 398 9.70 6.77 10.78
C GLU A 398 8.77 5.86 11.61
N ARG A 399 9.18 4.60 11.77
CA ARG A 399 8.44 3.63 12.57
C ARG A 399 8.63 3.91 14.06
N THR A 400 7.53 3.98 14.79
CA THR A 400 7.58 4.06 16.26
C THR A 400 7.64 2.67 16.86
N ASN A 401 8.71 2.35 17.59
CA ASN A 401 8.82 1.08 18.31
C ASN A 401 7.90 1.07 19.55
N LEU A 402 7.02 0.08 19.64
CA LEU A 402 6.07 -0.11 20.76
C LEU A 402 6.61 -1.06 21.85
N GLY A 403 7.86 -1.51 21.73
CA GLY A 403 8.54 -2.37 22.68
C GLY A 403 8.47 -3.86 22.33
N SER A 404 8.62 -4.71 23.34
CA SER A 404 8.69 -6.16 23.20
C SER A 404 7.80 -6.85 24.21
N SER A 405 7.08 -7.87 23.75
CA SER A 405 6.36 -8.83 24.59
C SER A 405 7.08 -10.17 24.71
N PHE A 406 8.32 -10.26 24.21
CA PHE A 406 9.11 -11.48 24.33
C PHE A 406 9.58 -11.67 25.77
N VAL A 407 9.12 -12.76 26.39
CA VAL A 407 9.66 -13.26 27.64
C VAL A 407 10.48 -14.50 27.31
N PRO A 408 11.77 -14.54 27.63
CA PRO A 408 12.59 -15.69 27.30
C PRO A 408 12.19 -16.90 28.16
N PRO A 409 12.41 -18.13 27.65
CA PRO A 409 12.23 -19.34 28.45
C PRO A 409 13.11 -19.29 29.73
N LYS A 410 12.78 -20.10 30.74
CA LYS A 410 13.51 -20.11 32.03
C LYS A 410 15.03 -20.23 31.81
N GLY A 411 15.75 -19.21 32.26
CA GLY A 411 17.16 -18.98 31.93
C GLY A 411 17.26 -17.93 30.81
N ARG A 412 17.68 -16.70 31.16
CA ARG A 412 17.80 -15.65 30.14
C ARG A 412 18.87 -16.07 29.13
N PRO A 413 18.56 -16.19 27.83
CA PRO A 413 19.56 -16.54 26.83
C PRO A 413 20.69 -15.52 26.88
N GLY A 414 21.92 -16.00 26.74
CA GLY A 414 23.09 -15.13 26.61
C GLY A 414 22.95 -14.33 25.32
N MET A 415 22.99 -13.00 25.44
CA MET A 415 22.90 -12.09 24.32
C MET A 415 24.31 -11.75 23.81
N PRO A 416 24.61 -11.98 22.53
CA PRO A 416 25.80 -11.45 21.88
C PRO A 416 25.85 -9.91 21.89
N LEU A 417 27.04 -9.32 21.88
CA LEU A 417 27.21 -7.86 21.91
C LEU A 417 26.52 -7.16 20.72
N ASN A 418 26.62 -7.72 19.52
CA ASN A 418 25.97 -7.18 18.33
C ASN A 418 24.45 -7.16 18.44
N GLU A 419 23.84 -8.18 19.06
CA GLU A 419 22.39 -8.19 19.30
C GLU A 419 21.99 -7.16 20.37
N ALA A 420 22.81 -6.96 21.39
CA ALA A 420 22.59 -5.91 22.39
C ALA A 420 22.66 -4.50 21.80
N LEU A 421 23.65 -4.24 20.94
CA LEU A 421 23.79 -2.97 20.23
C LEU A 421 22.60 -2.74 19.30
N TYR A 422 22.21 -3.75 18.52
CA TYR A 422 21.04 -3.68 17.65
C TYR A 422 19.76 -3.34 18.43
N LEU A 423 19.48 -3.99 19.57
CA LEU A 423 18.30 -3.64 20.36
C LEU A 423 18.36 -2.22 20.94
N LEU A 424 19.54 -1.72 21.32
CA LEU A 424 19.67 -0.33 21.77
C LEU A 424 19.41 0.67 20.64
N GLU A 425 19.89 0.39 19.43
CA GLU A 425 19.64 1.18 18.21
C GLU A 425 18.16 1.17 17.83
N GLU A 426 17.49 0.03 17.97
CA GLU A 426 16.03 -0.12 17.79
C GLU A 426 15.20 0.59 18.87
N GLY A 427 15.84 1.22 19.86
CA GLY A 427 15.18 2.03 20.88
C GLY A 427 14.74 1.27 22.14
N PHE A 428 15.12 0.00 22.29
CA PHE A 428 14.86 -0.74 23.54
C PHE A 428 15.67 -0.15 24.69
N THR A 429 15.04 0.00 25.85
CA THR A 429 15.73 0.52 27.01
C THR A 429 16.72 -0.50 27.59
N PRO A 430 17.84 -0.06 28.18
CA PRO A 430 18.75 -0.94 28.92
C PRO A 430 18.06 -1.81 29.97
N ARG A 431 16.94 -1.33 30.54
CA ARG A 431 16.13 -2.07 31.51
C ARG A 431 15.38 -3.23 30.86
N GLU A 432 14.72 -3.01 29.72
CA GLU A 432 14.02 -4.05 28.97
C GLU A 432 15.00 -5.13 28.54
N ILE A 433 16.10 -4.75 27.90
CA ILE A 433 17.13 -5.69 27.44
C ILE A 433 17.69 -6.51 28.61
N ALA A 434 18.12 -5.88 29.70
CA ALA A 434 18.67 -6.60 30.86
C ALA A 434 17.62 -7.46 31.60
N SER A 435 16.33 -7.13 31.53
CA SER A 435 15.27 -7.94 32.13
C SER A 435 14.97 -9.20 31.32
N THR A 436 15.18 -9.12 30.00
CA THR A 436 14.91 -10.19 29.05
C THR A 436 16.15 -11.07 28.86
N TYR A 437 17.34 -10.52 28.65
CA TYR A 437 18.52 -11.28 28.27
C TYR A 437 19.59 -11.35 29.38
N SER A 438 20.48 -12.36 29.32
CA SER A 438 21.70 -12.40 30.14
C SER A 438 22.91 -11.98 29.29
N GLY A 439 24.06 -11.78 29.92
CA GLY A 439 25.29 -11.37 29.25
C GLY A 439 25.67 -9.91 29.47
N PHE A 440 24.69 -9.02 29.65
CA PHE A 440 24.93 -7.61 29.97
C PHE A 440 24.06 -7.14 31.13
N SER A 441 24.67 -6.42 32.07
CA SER A 441 23.98 -5.65 33.10
C SER A 441 23.40 -4.36 32.51
N ARG A 442 22.40 -3.80 33.18
CA ARG A 442 21.83 -2.49 32.83
C ARG A 442 22.90 -1.40 32.70
N LYS A 443 23.90 -1.39 33.59
CA LYS A 443 25.00 -0.40 33.56
C LYS A 443 25.91 -0.57 32.35
N GLU A 444 26.14 -1.81 31.90
CA GLU A 444 26.93 -2.07 30.69
C GLU A 444 26.18 -1.59 29.44
N LEU A 445 24.88 -1.86 29.35
CA LEU A 445 24.03 -1.37 28.26
C LEU A 445 23.91 0.17 28.25
N GLU A 446 23.82 0.81 29.43
CA GLU A 446 23.85 2.28 29.54
C GLU A 446 25.18 2.89 29.08
N LYS A 447 26.29 2.14 29.15
CA LYS A 447 27.57 2.56 28.58
C LYS A 447 27.63 2.36 27.07
N LEU A 448 27.10 1.23 26.57
CA LEU A 448 27.06 0.94 25.13
C LEU A 448 26.17 1.90 24.33
N ARG A 449 25.18 2.54 24.99
CA ARG A 449 24.29 3.53 24.38
C ARG A 449 24.96 4.91 24.19
N LYS A 450 26.04 5.21 24.92
CA LYS A 450 26.79 6.46 24.83
C LYS A 450 27.88 6.35 23.78
#